data_AF-A0A0F9L8Q7-F1
#
_entry.id   AF-A0A0F9L8Q7-F1
#
_cell.length_a   1.000
_cell.length_b   1.000
_cell.length_c   1.000
_cell.angle_alpha   90.00
_cell.angle_beta   90.00
_cell.angle_gamma   90.00
#
_symmetry.space_group_name_H-M   'P 1'
#
loop_
_entity.id
_entity.type
_entity.pdbx_description
1 polymer ?
#
loop_
_entity_poly.entity_id
_entity_poly.type
_entity_poly.pdbx_seq_one_letter_code
_entity_poly.pdbx_strand_id
1 'polypeptide(L)' 'MYCNPNFPSKKALKAAVANGDTVTTFSPGPFPCPTDGVIALEGPHFPKPHRWYASVKVAGGRVVKVLS' A
#
# COMPACT_ATOMS: atom_id res chain seq x y z
N MET A 1 -4.84 1.90 6.01
CA MET A 1 -3.83 2.78 5.36
C MET A 1 -3.83 2.51 3.88
N TYR A 2 -3.55 3.52 3.07
CA TYR A 2 -3.53 3.43 1.63
C TYR A 2 -2.11 3.36 1.07
N CYS A 3 -2.00 3.16 -0.23
CA CYS A 3 -0.76 3.34 -0.97
C CYS A 3 -0.95 4.28 -2.15
N ASN A 4 0.14 4.90 -2.59
CA ASN A 4 0.19 5.63 -3.84
C ASN A 4 1.17 4.92 -4.79
N PRO A 5 0.78 4.58 -6.04
CA PRO A 5 -0.53 4.79 -6.68
C PRO A 5 -1.74 4.06 -6.04
N ASN A 6 -2.97 4.54 -6.32
CA ASN A 6 -4.21 3.90 -5.87
C ASN A 6 -4.55 2.67 -6.74
N PHE A 7 -4.24 1.47 -6.25
CA PHE A 7 -4.43 0.23 -7.03
C PHE A 7 -5.86 -0.32 -6.97
N PRO A 8 -6.43 -0.75 -8.11
CA PRO A 8 -7.78 -1.31 -8.17
C PRO A 8 -7.91 -2.72 -7.55
N SER A 9 -6.79 -3.44 -7.40
CA SER A 9 -6.76 -4.79 -6.82
C SER A 9 -5.42 -5.08 -6.12
N LYS A 10 -5.42 -6.03 -5.18
CA LYS A 10 -4.17 -6.56 -4.57
C LYS A 10 -3.22 -7.17 -5.61
N LYS A 11 -3.75 -7.77 -6.68
CA LYS A 11 -2.92 -8.32 -7.77
C LYS A 11 -2.15 -7.21 -8.48
N ALA A 12 -2.78 -6.06 -8.73
CA ALA A 12 -2.13 -4.91 -9.34
C ALA A 12 -1.03 -4.33 -8.43
N LEU A 13 -1.29 -4.22 -7.12
CA LEU A 13 -0.26 -3.83 -6.14
C LEU A 13 0.94 -4.79 -6.17
N LYS A 14 0.69 -6.11 -6.12
CA LYS A 14 1.75 -7.13 -6.16
C LYS A 14 2.58 -7.04 -7.45
N ALA A 15 1.93 -6.84 -8.60
CA ALA A 15 2.61 -6.69 -9.87
C ALA A 15 3.51 -5.45 -9.90
N ALA A 16 3.02 -4.30 -9.44
CA ALA A 16 3.79 -3.06 -9.40
C ALA A 16 5.05 -3.20 -8.52
N VAL A 17 4.91 -3.76 -7.31
CA VAL A 17 6.05 -4.02 -6.42
C VAL A 17 7.04 -5.00 -7.04
N ALA A 18 6.56 -6.06 -7.71
CA ALA A 18 7.42 -7.04 -8.38
C ALA A 18 8.15 -6.45 -9.60
N ASN A 19 7.54 -5.50 -10.31
CA ASN A 19 8.14 -4.78 -11.42
C ASN A 19 9.19 -3.73 -10.97
N GLY A 20 9.31 -3.49 -9.66
CA GLY A 20 10.20 -2.45 -9.11
C GLY A 20 9.59 -1.04 -9.15
N ASP A 21 8.28 -0.92 -9.39
CA ASP A 21 7.61 0.37 -9.39
C ASP A 21 7.67 1.03 -8.01
N THR A 22 7.69 2.36 -8.02
CA THR A 22 7.62 3.13 -6.78
C THR A 22 6.22 3.05 -6.19
N VAL A 23 6.08 2.37 -5.05
CA VAL A 23 4.85 2.35 -4.25
C VAL A 23 5.14 2.93 -2.87
N THR A 24 4.45 4.01 -2.50
CA THR A 24 4.57 4.65 -1.18
C THR A 24 3.31 4.45 -0.37
N THR A 25 3.42 4.67 0.94
CA THR A 25 2.28 4.62 1.86
C THR A 25 1.58 5.98 1.90
N PHE A 26 0.26 5.96 2.08
CA PHE A 26 -0.58 7.16 2.15
C PHE A 26 -1.61 7.03 3.27
N SER A 27 -1.78 8.10 4.04
CA SER A 27 -2.80 8.22 5.08
C SER A 27 -3.49 9.57 4.90
N PRO A 28 -4.83 9.61 4.73
CA PRO A 28 -5.57 10.87 4.63
C PRO A 28 -5.88 11.47 6.00
N GLY A 29 -5.64 10.72 7.09
CA GLY A 29 -5.88 11.17 8.46
C GLY A 29 -4.73 12.02 9.01
N PRO A 30 -4.88 12.55 10.23
CA PRO A 30 -3.88 13.43 10.85
C PRO A 30 -2.59 12.69 11.23
N PHE A 31 -2.59 11.35 11.20
CA PHE A 31 -1.44 10.53 11.57
C PHE A 31 -0.64 10.12 10.33
N PRO A 32 0.69 10.31 10.35
CA PRO A 32 1.57 9.92 9.25
C PRO A 32 1.66 8.39 9.12
N CYS A 33 2.04 7.91 7.94
CA CYS A 33 2.35 6.50 7.74
C CYS A 33 3.69 6.12 8.38
N PRO A 34 3.83 4.91 8.94
CA PRO A 34 5.13 4.37 9.30
C PRO A 34 6.06 4.31 8.09
N THR A 35 7.33 4.68 8.28
CA THR A 35 8.36 4.61 7.23
C THR A 35 8.96 3.22 7.11
N ASP A 36 8.89 2.40 8.16
CA ASP A 36 9.57 1.11 8.25
C ASP A 36 8.70 0.09 8.99
N GLY A 37 8.89 -1.18 8.67
CA GLY A 37 8.21 -2.30 9.34
C GLY A 37 7.09 -2.93 8.52
N VAL A 38 6.17 -3.64 9.19
CA VAL A 38 5.04 -4.31 8.54
C VAL A 38 3.76 -3.53 8.83
N ILE A 39 3.01 -3.19 7.78
CA ILE A 39 1.74 -2.47 7.88
C ILE A 39 0.65 -3.14 7.06
N ALA A 40 -0.61 -2.84 7.40
CA ALA A 40 -1.77 -3.22 6.60
C ALA A 40 -2.15 -2.10 5.63
N LEU A 41 -2.22 -2.45 4.34
CA LEU A 41 -2.76 -1.62 3.28
C LEU A 41 -4.15 -2.10 2.89
N GLU A 42 -5.00 -1.15 2.52
CA GLU A 42 -6.33 -1.40 1.97
C GLU A 42 -6.49 -0.62 0.68
N GLY A 43 -7.39 -1.08 -0.18
CA GLY A 43 -7.72 -0.34 -1.38
C GLY A 43 -8.93 -0.92 -2.13
N PRO A 44 -9.45 -0.21 -3.13
CA PRO A 44 -9.05 1.15 -3.54
C PRO A 44 -9.30 2.21 -2.46
N HIS A 45 -8.77 3.42 -2.62
CA HIS A 45 -9.03 4.51 -1.67
C HIS A 45 -10.51 4.89 -1.65
N PHE A 46 -11.03 5.27 -0.48
CA PHE A 46 -12.29 6.00 -0.36
C PHE A 46 -12.31 7.20 -1.34
N PRO A 47 -13.44 7.53 -2.01
CA PRO A 47 -14.82 7.06 -1.80
C PRO A 47 -15.18 5.70 -2.43
N LYS A 48 -14.24 5.04 -3.12
CA LYS A 48 -14.52 3.69 -3.66
C LYS A 48 -14.55 2.67 -2.51
N PRO A 49 -15.45 1.68 -2.53
CA PRO A 49 -15.46 0.61 -1.54
C PRO A 49 -14.14 -0.15 -1.57
N HIS A 50 -13.55 -0.42 -0.40
CA HIS A 50 -12.36 -1.25 -0.30
C HIS A 50 -12.68 -2.67 -0.75
N ARG A 51 -11.91 -3.16 -1.72
CA ARG A 51 -12.05 -4.50 -2.31
C ARG A 51 -10.92 -5.44 -1.93
N TRP A 52 -9.85 -4.90 -1.34
CA TRP A 52 -8.70 -5.69 -0.98
C TRP A 52 -7.98 -5.14 0.25
N TYR A 53 -7.35 -6.07 0.97
CA TYR A 53 -6.43 -5.82 2.07
C TYR A 53 -5.14 -6.60 1.82
N ALA A 54 -4.01 -6.03 2.21
CA ALA A 54 -2.70 -6.64 2.07
C ALA A 54 -1.81 -6.28 3.26
N SER A 55 -1.06 -7.24 3.80
CA SER A 55 0.07 -6.92 4.68
C SER A 55 1.31 -6.66 3.84
N VAL A 56 2.03 -5.59 4.11
CA VAL A 56 3.23 -5.20 3.35
C VAL A 56 4.39 -4.86 4.27
N LYS A 57 5.61 -5.10 3.80
CA LYS A 57 6.82 -4.58 4.42
C LYS A 57 7.19 -3.24 3.77
N VAL A 58 7.43 -2.24 4.61
CA VAL A 58 7.85 -0.89 4.23
C VAL A 58 9.28 -0.69 4.72
N ALA A 59 10.08 0.00 3.91
CA ALA A 59 11.39 0.51 4.31
C ALA A 59 11.59 1.89 3.68
N GLY A 60 12.01 2.88 4.48
CA GLY A 60 12.19 4.26 4.02
C GLY A 60 10.95 4.87 3.33
N GLY A 61 9.75 4.55 3.82
CA GLY A 61 8.46 5.03 3.29
C GLY A 61 7.99 4.35 2.00
N ARG A 62 8.71 3.33 1.52
CA ARG A 62 8.40 2.60 0.29
C ARG A 62 8.01 1.16 0.59
N VAL A 63 7.02 0.66 -0.14
CA VAL A 63 6.62 -0.75 -0.06
C VAL A 63 7.67 -1.58 -0.78
N VAL A 64 8.36 -2.44 -0.04
CA VAL A 64 9.43 -3.32 -0.57
C VAL A 64 8.96 -4.76 -0.78
N LYS A 65 7.87 -5.18 -0.13
CA LYS A 65 7.33 -6.53 -0.29
C LYS A 65 5.86 -6.60 0.11
N VAL A 66 5.06 -7.37 -0.64
CA VAL A 66 3.70 -7.77 -0.23
C VAL A 66 3.75 -9.16 0.41
N LEU A 67 3.20 -9.30 1.61
CA LEU A 67 3.29 -10.51 2.43
C LEU A 67 2.07 -11.43 2.26
N SER A 68 0.85 -10.87 2.24
CA SER A 68 -0.40 -11.63 2.10
C SER A 68 -1.38 -10.97 1.14
#